data_AF-A0A0D8HGL0-F1
#
_entry.id   AF-A0A0D8HGL0-F1
#
_cell.length_a   1.000
_cell.length_b   1.000
_cell.length_c   1.000
_cell.angle_alpha   90.00
_cell.angle_beta   90.00
_cell.angle_gamma   90.00
#
_symmetry.space_group_name_H-M   'P 1'
#
loop_
_entity.id
_entity.type
_entity.pdbx_description
1 polymer ?
#
loop_
_entity_poly.entity_id
_entity_poly.type
_entity_poly.pdbx_seq_one_letter_code
_entity_poly.pdbx_strand_id
1 'polypeptide(L)' 'MFSYITMNWRARPLVSHEVIINSIANAKTTTGLKINAELDANSYPLGVKVSDEELRQINIDRAEFHGERNYTISPQDQSP' A
#
# COMPACT_ATOMS: atom_id res chain seq x y z
N MET A 1 -0.18 9.38 6.75
CA MET A 1 0.57 8.14 7.02
C MET A 1 2.08 8.32 6.81
N PHE A 2 2.54 8.55 5.58
CA PHE A 2 3.98 8.59 5.25
C PHE A 2 4.81 9.57 6.09
N SER A 3 4.30 10.76 6.40
CA SER A 3 4.96 11.72 7.29
C SER A 3 5.23 11.16 8.71
N TYR A 4 4.30 10.35 9.25
CA TYR A 4 4.43 9.73 10.57
C TYR A 4 5.44 8.58 10.57
N ILE A 5 5.53 7.83 9.46
CA ILE A 5 6.57 6.81 9.27
C ILE A 5 7.96 7.48 9.30
N THR A 6 8.12 8.59 8.56
CA THR A 6 9.37 9.37 8.57
C THR A 6 9.74 9.90 9.96
N MET A 7 8.75 10.31 10.76
CA MET A 7 8.98 10.72 12.16
C MET A 7 9.52 9.57 13.01
N ASN A 8 9.00 8.35 12.85
CA ASN A 8 9.49 7.16 13.55
C ASN A 8 10.92 6.76 13.17
N TRP A 9 11.38 7.15 11.98
CA TRP A 9 12.76 6.90 11.51
C TRP A 9 13.78 7.89 12.06
N ARG A 10 13.35 9.02 12.63
CA ARG A 10 14.27 10.08 13.05
C ARG A 10 15.31 9.53 14.04
N ALA A 11 16.58 9.68 13.67
CA ALA A 11 17.74 9.19 14.43
C ALA A 11 17.81 7.66 14.64
N ARG A 12 17.08 6.87 13.83
CA ARG A 12 17.16 5.40 13.82
C ARG A 12 17.71 4.92 12.47
N PRO A 13 18.89 4.29 12.44
CA PRO A 13 19.46 3.79 11.19
C PRO A 13 18.67 2.58 10.68
N LEU A 14 18.31 2.57 9.39
CA LEU A 14 17.53 1.52 8.74
C LEU A 14 18.42 0.34 8.33
N VAL A 15 18.98 -0.35 9.32
CA VAL A 15 20.01 -1.38 9.12
C VAL A 15 19.46 -2.78 8.87
N SER A 16 18.15 -2.99 9.05
CA SER A 16 17.51 -4.28 8.82
C SER A 16 16.04 -4.13 8.42
N HIS A 17 15.50 -5.15 7.74
CA HIS A 17 14.06 -5.22 7.42
C HIS A 17 13.19 -5.14 8.68
N GLU A 18 13.62 -5.75 9.79
CA GLU A 18 12.93 -5.69 11.07
C GLU A 18 12.78 -4.25 11.58
N VAL A 19 13.86 -3.45 11.53
CA VAL A 19 13.80 -2.04 11.95
C VAL A 19 12.85 -1.23 11.08
N ILE A 20 12.85 -1.50 9.76
CA ILE A 20 11.95 -0.84 8.81
C ILE A 20 10.49 -1.19 9.10
N ILE A 21 10.17 -2.48 9.21
CA ILE A 21 8.82 -3.00 9.47
C ILE A 21 8.29 -2.46 10.80
N ASN A 22 9.07 -2.57 11.87
CA ASN A 22 8.68 -2.07 13.18
C ASN A 22 8.43 -0.55 13.17
N SER A 23 9.20 0.21 12.39
CA SER A 23 9.00 1.65 12.29
C SER A 23 7.69 2.03 11.58
N ILE A 24 7.30 1.27 10.55
CA ILE A 24 6.04 1.46 9.82
C ILE A 24 4.86 1.06 10.70
N ALA A 25 4.90 -0.14 11.29
CA ALA A 25 3.82 -0.66 12.14
C ALA A 25 3.51 0.24 13.34
N ASN A 26 4.53 0.94 13.88
CA ASN A 26 4.37 1.84 15.02
C ASN A 26 3.96 3.27 14.65
N ALA A 27 3.71 3.59 13.37
CA ALA A 27 3.26 4.94 13.01
C ALA A 27 1.82 5.16 13.47
N LYS A 28 1.63 6.13 14.37
CA LYS A 28 0.33 6.46 15.00
C LYS A 28 -0.08 7.89 14.64
N THR A 29 -1.37 8.09 14.39
CA THR A 29 -1.99 9.42 14.29
C THR A 29 -2.87 9.67 15.52
N THR A 30 -3.19 10.94 15.79
CA THR A 30 -4.12 11.32 16.87
C THR A 30 -5.52 10.74 16.69
N THR A 31 -5.90 10.47 15.44
CA THR A 31 -7.19 9.86 15.05
C THR A 31 -7.22 8.33 15.15
N GLY A 32 -6.16 7.70 15.67
CA GLY A 32 -6.17 6.27 15.97
C GLY A 32 -5.81 5.33 14.81
N LEU A 33 -5.00 5.79 13.84
CA LEU A 33 -4.51 4.94 12.76
C LEU A 33 -3.80 3.68 13.31
N LYS A 34 -4.18 2.51 12.79
CA LYS A 34 -3.52 1.22 13.03
C LYS A 34 -2.93 0.72 11.71
N ILE A 35 -1.67 0.30 11.75
CA ILE A 35 -0.93 -0.17 10.58
C ILE A 35 -0.37 -1.56 10.89
N ASN A 36 -0.61 -2.50 9.98
CA ASN A 36 0.11 -3.77 9.94
C ASN A 36 1.17 -3.67 8.85
N ALA A 37 2.38 -4.09 9.17
CA ALA A 37 3.49 -4.14 8.22
C ALA A 37 4.20 -5.47 8.39
N GLU A 38 4.56 -6.10 7.28
CA GLU A 38 5.23 -7.39 7.25
C GLU A 38 6.21 -7.46 6.07
N LEU A 39 7.16 -8.39 6.15
CA LEU A 39 8.03 -8.70 5.03
C LEU A 39 7.28 -9.63 4.07
N ASP A 40 7.01 -9.13 2.87
CA ASP A 40 6.53 -9.98 1.79
C ASP A 40 7.74 -10.65 1.09
N ALA A 41 7.88 -11.95 1.25
CA ALA A 41 8.92 -12.76 0.63
C ALA A 41 8.48 -13.42 -0.68
N ASN A 42 7.28 -13.10 -1.18
CA ASN A 42 6.78 -13.64 -2.43
C ASN A 42 7.61 -13.14 -3.62
N SER A 43 7.72 -14.00 -4.65
CA SER A 43 8.38 -13.65 -5.91
C SER A 43 7.34 -13.15 -6.90
N TYR A 44 7.51 -11.91 -7.36
CA TYR A 44 6.65 -11.30 -8.37
C TYR A 44 7.39 -11.23 -9.70
N PRO A 45 7.03 -12.04 -10.71
CA PRO A 45 7.69 -12.02 -12.00
C PRO A 45 7.53 -10.64 -12.66
N LEU A 46 8.63 -10.11 -13.20
CA LEU A 46 8.62 -8.83 -13.90
C LEU A 46 8.08 -9.01 -15.32
N GLY A 47 7.51 -7.94 -15.88
CA GLY A 47 7.08 -7.90 -17.28
C GLY A 47 5.77 -8.64 -17.56
N VAL A 48 5.02 -9.04 -16.52
CA VAL A 48 3.64 -9.51 -16.69
C VAL A 48 2.81 -8.40 -17.34
N LYS A 49 2.31 -8.68 -18.54
CA LYS A 49 1.42 -7.77 -19.28
C LYS A 49 -0.02 -8.10 -18.91
N VAL A 50 -0.75 -7.08 -18.46
CA VAL A 50 -2.20 -7.14 -18.29
C VAL A 50 -2.81 -6.42 -19.49
N SER A 51 -3.77 -7.06 -20.15
CA SER A 51 -4.49 -6.43 -21.26
C SER A 51 -5.42 -5.33 -20.75
N ASP A 52 -5.75 -4.37 -21.63
CA ASP A 52 -6.73 -3.33 -21.31
C ASP A 52 -8.10 -3.93 -20.95
N GLU A 53 -8.45 -5.07 -21.54
CA GLU A 53 -9.70 -5.77 -21.26
C GLU A 53 -9.72 -6.33 -19.84
N GLU A 54 -8.66 -7.04 -19.43
CA GLU A 54 -8.53 -7.54 -18.05
C GLU A 54 -8.55 -6.40 -17.02
N LEU A 55 -7.87 -5.28 -17.32
CA LEU A 55 -7.84 -4.15 -16.41
C LEU A 55 -9.21 -3.46 -16.29
N ARG A 56 -10.01 -3.42 -17.37
CA ARG A 56 -11.39 -2.89 -17.37
C ARG A 56 -12.35 -3.74 -16.52
N GLN A 57 -12.02 -5.00 -16.28
CA GLN A 57 -12.80 -5.85 -15.37
C GLN A 57 -12.59 -5.49 -13.90
N ILE A 58 -11.65 -4.60 -13.55
CA ILE A 58 -11.47 -4.17 -12.16
C ILE A 58 -12.44 -3.03 -11.85
N ASN A 59 -13.21 -3.16 -10.78
CA ASN A 59 -14.05 -2.08 -10.25
C ASN A 59 -13.17 -1.03 -9.54
N ILE A 60 -12.56 -0.16 -10.34
CA ILE A 60 -11.62 0.87 -9.91
C ILE A 60 -12.22 2.27 -10.04
N ASP A 61 -12.33 2.98 -8.93
CA ASP A 61 -12.69 4.40 -8.87
C ASP A 61 -11.42 5.24 -8.72
N ARG A 62 -11.15 6.12 -9.68
CA ARG A 62 -9.91 6.92 -9.73
C ARG A 62 -10.16 8.30 -9.14
N ALA A 63 -9.27 8.73 -8.25
CA ALA A 63 -9.35 10.08 -7.68
C ALA A 63 -9.10 11.16 -8.75
N GLU A 64 -9.73 12.33 -8.58
CA GLU A 64 -9.49 13.50 -9.44
C GLU A 64 -8.02 13.93 -9.41
N PHE A 65 -7.40 13.88 -8.22
CA PHE A 65 -5.99 14.19 -8.04
C PHE A 65 -5.13 12.93 -8.13
N HIS A 66 -4.34 12.83 -9.19
CA HIS A 66 -3.43 11.71 -9.46
C HIS A 66 -4.13 10.35 -9.51
N GLY A 67 -5.27 10.24 -10.19
CA GLY A 67 -6.05 9.01 -10.35
C GLY A 67 -5.31 7.82 -10.97
N GLU A 68 -4.16 8.06 -11.61
CA GLU A 68 -3.26 7.01 -12.09
C GLU A 68 -2.60 6.22 -10.95
N ARG A 69 -2.52 6.82 -9.75
CA ARG A 69 -1.91 6.23 -8.54
C ARG A 69 -2.84 6.22 -7.33
N ASN A 70 -3.79 7.15 -7.27
CA ASN A 70 -4.76 7.30 -6.19
C ASN A 70 -6.10 6.77 -6.66
N TYR A 71 -6.46 5.57 -6.22
CA TYR A 71 -7.70 4.92 -6.63
C TYR A 71 -8.23 4.02 -5.51
N THR A 72 -9.52 3.74 -5.57
CA THR A 72 -10.21 2.78 -4.72
C THR A 72 -10.61 1.58 -5.57
N ILE A 73 -10.29 0.38 -5.13
CA ILE A 73 -10.81 -0.86 -5.74
C ILE A 73 -11.91 -1.38 -4.83
N SER A 74 -13.09 -1.58 -5.39
CA SER A 74 -14.26 -2.12 -4.69
C SER A 74 -14.53 -3.55 -5.16
N PRO A 75 -15.16 -4.40 -4.33
CA PRO A 75 -15.66 -5.69 -4.80
C PRO A 75 -16.59 -5.50 -6.00
N GLN A 76 -16.62 -6.49 -6.88
CA GLN A 76 -17.69 -6.60 -7.86
C GLN A 76 -18.85 -7.35 -7.22
N ASP A 77 -20.07 -6.87 -7.41
CA ASP A 77 -21.26 -7.65 -7.07
C ASP A 77 -21.28 -8.88 -7.97
N GLN A 78 -20.77 -9.99 -7.46
CA GLN A 78 -21.01 -11.29 -8.06
C GLN A 78 -22.45 -11.66 -7.75
N SER A 79 -23.39 -11.10 -8.50
CA SER A 79 -24.73 -11.65 -8.57
C SER A 79 -24.60 -13.07 -9.16
N PRO A 80 -25.12 -14.11 -8.48
CA PRO A 80 -25.02 -15.49 -8.96
C PRO A 80 -25.74 -15.72 -10.29
#